data_AF-A0AAN1IAQ5-F1
#
_entry.id   AF-A0AAN1IAQ5-F1
#
_cell.length_a   1.000
_cell.length_b   1.000
_cell.length_c   1.000
_cell.angle_alpha   90.00
_cell.angle_beta   90.00
_cell.angle_gamma   90.00
#
_symmetry.space_group_name_H-M   'P 1'
#
loop_
_entity.id
_entity.type
_entity.pdbx_description
1 polymer ?
#
loop_
_entity_poly.entity_id
_entity_poly.type
_entity_poly.pdbx_seq_one_letter_code
_entity_poly.pdbx_strand_id
1 'polypeptide(L)'
;MLIRVDDDEKRMLQDAARRRGQTVSLTVIEAVKLLEGSLYVEEEEHDSPTVQALRDIEYQLRRIGRNVNQIAHNANREMNATIEDEASASYAMRQCRELIDHLDAILERSGND
;
A
#
# COMPACT_ATOMS: atom_id res chain seq x y z
N MET A 1 16.49 -29.71 -34.12
CA MET A 1 16.23 -29.58 -32.67
C MET A 1 15.96 -30.97 -32.13
N LEU A 2 16.68 -31.39 -31.09
CA LEU A 2 16.45 -32.66 -30.39
C LEU A 2 16.10 -32.31 -28.94
N ILE A 3 14.96 -32.79 -28.47
CA ILE A 3 14.45 -32.53 -27.12
C ILE A 3 14.48 -33.86 -26.39
N ARG A 4 15.11 -33.88 -25.21
CA ARG A 4 15.02 -35.02 -24.31
C ARG A 4 13.79 -34.82 -23.45
N VAL A 5 12.98 -35.86 -23.40
CA VAL A 5 11.75 -35.92 -22.63
C VAL A 5 11.75 -37.24 -21.87
N ASP A 6 11.10 -37.27 -20.71
CA ASP A 6 10.87 -38.52 -20.01
C ASP A 6 9.75 -39.35 -20.67
N ASP A 7 9.52 -40.56 -20.15
CA ASP A 7 8.54 -41.48 -20.73
C ASP A 7 7.09 -41.03 -20.55
N ASP A 8 6.78 -40.20 -19.55
CA ASP A 8 5.44 -39.69 -19.29
C ASP A 8 5.16 -38.48 -20.17
N GLU A 9 6.11 -37.55 -20.27
CA GLU A 9 6.11 -36.44 -21.22
C GLU A 9 5.98 -36.95 -22.66
N LYS A 10 6.72 -38.00 -23.01
CA LYS A 10 6.62 -38.64 -24.33
C LYS A 10 5.22 -39.16 -24.62
N ARG A 11 4.58 -39.84 -23.66
CA ARG A 11 3.19 -40.34 -23.81
C ARG A 11 2.22 -39.17 -23.98
N MET A 12 2.35 -38.15 -23.14
CA MET A 12 1.51 -36.96 -23.19
C MET A 12 1.59 -36.27 -24.56
N LEU A 13 2.81 -36.09 -25.09
CA LEU A 13 3.04 -35.49 -26.40
C LEU A 13 2.48 -36.35 -27.54
N GLN A 14 2.63 -37.67 -27.46
CA GLN A 14 2.04 -38.59 -28.44
C GLN A 14 0.51 -38.56 -28.43
N ASP A 15 -0.11 -38.50 -27.25
CA ASP A 15 -1.56 -38.45 -27.12
C ASP A 15 -2.12 -37.08 -27.56
N ALA A 16 -1.41 -35.99 -27.29
CA ALA A 16 -1.75 -34.67 -27.80
C ALA A 16 -1.70 -34.63 -29.34
N ALA A 17 -0.63 -35.19 -29.94
CA ALA A 17 -0.47 -35.27 -31.39
C ALA A 17 -1.53 -36.16 -32.04
N ARG A 18 -1.83 -37.32 -31.45
CA ARG A 18 -2.88 -38.24 -31.92
C ARG A 18 -4.26 -37.59 -31.90
N ARG A 19 -4.63 -36.89 -30.82
CA ARG A 19 -5.91 -36.16 -30.72
C ARG A 19 -6.07 -35.10 -31.80
N ARG A 20 -4.96 -34.53 -32.29
CA ARG A 20 -4.94 -33.52 -33.35
C ARG A 20 -4.70 -34.09 -34.75
N GLY A 21 -4.46 -35.39 -34.90
CA GLY A 21 -4.10 -36.01 -36.19
C GLY A 21 -2.77 -35.50 -36.75
N GLN A 22 -1.85 -35.03 -35.89
CA GLN A 22 -0.59 -34.41 -36.26
C GLN A 22 0.62 -35.26 -35.86
N THR A 23 1.81 -34.87 -36.32
CA THR A 23 3.07 -35.42 -35.80
C THR A 23 3.42 -34.76 -34.46
N VAL A 24 4.12 -35.49 -33.59
CA VAL A 24 4.61 -34.96 -32.31
C VAL A 24 5.42 -33.67 -32.50
N SER A 25 6.27 -33.62 -33.54
CA SER A 25 7.06 -32.44 -33.85
C SER A 25 6.21 -31.20 -34.15
N LEU A 26 5.15 -31.34 -34.95
CA LEU A 26 4.28 -30.21 -35.29
C LEU A 26 3.51 -29.71 -34.06
N THR A 27 2.97 -30.64 -33.27
CA THR A 27 2.27 -30.31 -32.03
C THR A 27 3.17 -29.58 -31.02
N VAL A 28 4.45 -29.97 -30.91
CA VAL A 28 5.43 -29.29 -30.05
C VAL A 28 5.75 -27.89 -30.59
N ILE A 29 5.98 -27.74 -31.89
CA ILE A 29 6.27 -26.44 -32.50
C ILE A 29 5.09 -25.47 -32.31
N GLU A 30 3.86 -25.93 -32.50
CA GLU A 30 2.67 -25.11 -32.27
C GLU A 30 2.51 -24.71 -30.81
N ALA A 31 2.75 -25.64 -29.86
CA ALA A 31 2.72 -25.34 -28.44
C ALA A 31 3.79 -24.30 -28.04
N VAL A 32 5.00 -24.42 -28.57
CA VAL A 32 6.08 -23.44 -28.33
C VAL A 32 5.70 -22.07 -28.89
N LYS A 33 5.16 -21.99 -30.11
CA LYS A 33 4.72 -20.71 -30.70
C LYS A 33 3.59 -20.05 -29.90
N LEU A 34 2.66 -20.85 -29.38
CA LEU A 34 1.58 -20.36 -28.52
C LEU A 34 2.12 -19.83 -27.19
N LEU A 35 3.09 -20.52 -26.59
CA LEU A 35 3.75 -20.09 -25.37
C LEU A 35 4.58 -18.83 -25.59
N GLU A 36 5.40 -18.77 -26.65
CA GLU A 36 6.15 -17.58 -27.03
C GLU A 36 5.20 -16.39 -27.25
N GLY A 37 4.12 -16.58 -28.01
CA GLY A 37 3.11 -15.54 -28.20
C GLY A 37 2.46 -15.07 -26.88
N SER A 38 2.20 -16.00 -25.95
CA SER A 38 1.68 -15.66 -24.62
C SER A 38 2.69 -14.88 -23.78
N LEU A 39 3.97 -15.26 -23.82
CA LEU A 39 5.07 -14.58 -23.13
C LEU A 39 5.23 -13.14 -23.63
N TYR A 40 5.19 -12.93 -24.95
CA TYR A 40 5.24 -11.58 -25.53
C TYR A 40 4.05 -10.71 -25.08
N VAL A 41 2.85 -11.27 -25.00
CA VAL A 41 1.66 -10.53 -24.52
C VAL A 41 1.77 -10.21 -23.04
N GLU A 42 2.27 -11.13 -22.21
CA GLU A 42 2.49 -10.88 -20.78
C GLU A 42 3.54 -9.78 -20.55
N GLU A 43 4.63 -9.75 -21.32
CA GLU A 43 5.63 -8.67 -21.26
C GLU A 43 5.07 -7.32 -21.72
N GLU A 44 4.33 -7.27 -22.83
CA GLU A 44 3.67 -6.04 -23.29
C GLU A 44 2.62 -5.53 -22.29
N GLU A 45 1.84 -6.41 -21.68
CA GLU A 45 0.87 -6.02 -20.65
C GLU A 45 1.58 -5.51 -19.39
N HIS A 46 2.66 -6.16 -18.96
CA HIS A 46 3.43 -5.74 -17.78
C HIS A 46 3.97 -4.30 -17.90
N ASP A 47 4.45 -3.94 -19.09
CA ASP A 47 4.97 -2.60 -19.39
C ASP A 47 3.91 -1.67 -19.99
N SER A 48 2.65 -2.10 -20.03
CA SER A 48 1.57 -1.33 -20.62
C SER A 48 1.26 -0.07 -19.79
N PRO A 49 0.84 1.03 -20.45
CA PRO A 49 0.37 2.24 -19.76
C PRO A 49 -0.77 1.96 -18.78
N THR A 50 -1.60 0.95 -19.08
CA THR A 50 -2.72 0.53 -18.23
C THR A 50 -2.24 -0.09 -16.93
N VAL A 51 -1.28 -1.03 -16.99
CA VAL A 51 -0.70 -1.64 -15.77
C VAL A 51 0.05 -0.58 -14.96
N GLN A 52 0.75 0.35 -15.61
CA GLN A 52 1.39 1.46 -14.90
C GLN A 52 0.36 2.36 -14.19
N ALA A 53 -0.74 2.71 -14.86
CA ALA A 53 -1.82 3.47 -14.23
C ALA A 53 -2.44 2.74 -13.03
N LEU A 54 -2.60 1.41 -13.10
CA LEU A 54 -3.07 0.60 -11.98
C LEU A 54 -2.09 0.59 -10.81
N ARG A 55 -0.77 0.51 -11.07
CA ARG A 55 0.26 0.63 -10.03
C ARG A 55 0.24 1.99 -9.34
N ASP A 56 0.04 3.05 -10.12
CA ASP A 56 -0.09 4.41 -9.58
C ASP A 56 -1.32 4.53 -8.68
N ILE A 57 -2.47 3.99 -9.11
CA ILE A 57 -3.69 3.92 -8.29
C ILE A 57 -3.45 3.12 -7.01
N GLU A 58 -2.80 1.96 -7.09
CA GLU A 58 -2.47 1.13 -5.92
C GLU A 58 -1.62 1.91 -4.90
N TYR A 59 -0.60 2.62 -5.39
CA TYR A 59 0.24 3.48 -4.55
C TYR A 59 -0.58 4.56 -3.86
N GLN A 60 -1.49 5.22 -4.58
CA GLN A 60 -2.37 6.24 -3.99
C GLN A 60 -3.28 5.65 -2.91
N LEU A 61 -3.87 4.47 -3.15
CA LEU A 61 -4.71 3.79 -2.15
C LEU A 61 -3.92 3.42 -0.90
N ARG A 62 -2.69 2.92 -1.04
CA ARG A 62 -1.81 2.65 0.11
C ARG A 62 -1.50 3.91 0.92
N ARG A 63 -1.29 5.05 0.23
CA ARG A 63 -1.06 6.35 0.90
C ARG A 63 -2.30 6.83 1.64
N ILE A 64 -3.48 6.76 1.02
CA ILE A 64 -4.76 7.10 1.66
C ILE A 64 -4.98 6.22 2.90
N GLY A 65 -4.77 4.91 2.78
CA GLY A 65 -4.92 3.98 3.91
C GLY A 65 -4.04 4.33 5.10
N ARG A 66 -2.77 4.72 4.87
CA ARG A 66 -1.88 5.19 5.94
C ARG A 66 -2.40 6.46 6.62
N ASN A 67 -2.86 7.44 5.84
CA ASN A 67 -3.41 8.68 6.38
C ASN A 67 -4.68 8.41 7.21
N VAL A 68 -5.60 7.59 6.71
CA VAL A 68 -6.81 7.20 7.43
C VAL A 68 -6.46 6.51 8.74
N ASN A 69 -5.49 5.60 8.73
CA ASN A 69 -5.03 4.91 9.94
C ASN A 69 -4.44 5.89 10.97
N GLN A 70 -3.70 6.89 10.51
CA GLN A 70 -3.16 7.94 11.39
C GLN A 70 -4.26 8.83 11.96
N ILE A 71 -5.26 9.21 11.15
CA ILE A 71 -6.42 9.98 11.62
C ILE A 71 -7.19 9.17 12.68
N ALA A 72 -7.43 7.88 12.44
CA ALA A 72 -8.09 7.03 13.41
C ALA A 72 -7.29 6.94 14.72
N HIS A 73 -5.97 6.79 14.63
CA HIS A 73 -5.11 6.78 15.80
C HIS A 73 -5.13 8.10 16.57
N ASN A 74 -5.07 9.23 15.86
CA ASN A 74 -5.12 10.56 16.47
C ASN A 74 -6.48 10.83 17.12
N ALA A 75 -7.58 10.52 16.43
CA ALA A 75 -8.92 10.68 16.97
C ALA A 75 -9.12 9.81 18.22
N ASN A 76 -8.64 8.57 18.21
CA ASN A 76 -8.66 7.70 19.39
C ASN A 76 -7.79 8.24 20.53
N ARG A 77 -6.69 8.94 20.22
CA ARG A 77 -5.80 9.54 21.23
C ARG A 77 -6.38 10.84 21.80
N GLU A 78 -6.96 11.70 20.97
CA GLU A 78 -7.62 12.95 21.37
C GLU A 78 -8.93 12.69 22.09
N MET A 79 -9.68 11.65 21.72
CA MET A 79 -10.87 11.20 22.43
C MET A 79 -10.52 10.51 23.78
N ASN A 80 -9.25 10.13 23.96
CA ASN A 80 -8.68 9.69 25.23
C ASN A 80 -8.04 10.83 26.04
N ALA A 81 -8.05 12.09 25.56
CA ALA A 81 -7.80 13.24 26.42
C ALA A 81 -9.00 13.32 27.37
N THR A 82 -8.78 12.88 28.60
CA THR A 82 -9.83 12.71 29.60
C THR A 82 -10.27 14.06 30.15
N ILE A 83 -11.46 14.15 30.74
CA ILE A 83 -11.93 15.35 31.49
C ILE A 83 -10.88 15.81 32.53
N GLU A 84 -10.08 14.87 33.03
CA GLU A 84 -8.96 15.12 33.95
C GLU A 84 -7.80 15.91 33.32
N ASP A 85 -7.53 15.72 32.03
CA ASP A 85 -6.53 16.49 31.26
C ASP A 85 -7.03 17.92 31.02
N GLU A 86 -8.32 18.09 30.76
CA GLU A 86 -8.98 19.41 30.64
C GLU A 86 -8.99 20.17 31.98
N ALA A 87 -9.26 19.47 33.09
CA ALA A 87 -9.21 20.04 34.44
C ALA A 87 -7.78 20.44 34.83
N SER A 88 -6.78 19.62 34.50
CA SER A 88 -5.36 19.91 34.74
C SER A 88 -4.87 21.10 33.93
N ALA A 89 -5.26 21.20 32.65
CA ALA A 89 -4.97 22.35 31.80
C ALA A 89 -5.65 23.63 32.31
N SER A 90 -6.93 23.55 32.73
CA SER A 90 -7.67 24.66 33.32
C SER A 90 -7.04 25.15 34.64
N TYR A 91 -6.57 24.21 35.47
CA TYR A 91 -5.87 24.54 36.72
C TYR A 91 -4.55 25.25 36.46
N ALA A 92 -3.75 24.76 35.51
CA ALA A 92 -2.49 25.40 35.11
C ALA A 92 -2.72 26.82 34.55
N MET A 93 -3.73 26.99 33.68
CA MET A 93 -4.11 28.30 33.14
C MET A 93 -4.55 29.28 34.23
N ARG A 94 -5.31 28.80 35.23
CA ARG A 94 -5.71 29.62 36.37
C ARG A 94 -4.52 30.09 37.19
N GLN A 95 -3.55 29.21 37.48
CA GLN A 95 -2.32 29.62 38.15
C GLN A 95 -1.54 30.66 37.36
N CYS A 96 -1.42 30.49 36.04
CA CYS A 96 -0.76 31.49 35.20
C CYS A 96 -1.48 32.85 35.26
N ARG A 97 -2.82 32.87 35.27
CA ARG A 97 -3.60 34.10 35.43
C ARG A 97 -3.32 34.75 36.79
N GLU A 98 -3.35 33.97 37.88
CA GLU A 98 -3.07 34.48 39.22
C GLU A 98 -1.64 35.05 39.35
N LEU A 99 -0.65 34.43 38.70
CA LEU A 99 0.72 34.95 38.64
C LEU A 99 0.83 36.24 37.83
N ILE A 100 0.08 36.36 36.72
CA ILE A 100 0.04 37.59 35.91
C ILE A 100 -0.61 38.73 36.72
N ASP A 101 -1.75 38.48 37.34
CA ASP A 101 -2.45 39.47 38.15
C ASP A 101 -1.57 39.94 39.32
N HIS A 102 -0.80 39.02 39.91
CA HIS A 102 0.17 39.35 40.95
C HIS A 102 1.35 40.19 40.43
N LEU A 103 1.84 39.88 39.24
CA LEU A 103 2.91 40.65 38.60
C LEU A 103 2.43 42.07 38.27
N ASP A 104 1.22 42.22 37.73
CA ASP A 104 0.62 43.51 37.43
C ASP A 104 0.47 44.36 38.70
N ALA A 105 0.01 43.76 39.80
CA ALA A 105 -0.07 44.45 41.09
C ALA A 105 1.28 44.89 41.66
N ILE A 106 2.36 44.13 41.41
CA ILE A 106 3.73 44.54 41.78
C ILE A 106 4.18 45.72 40.93
N LEU A 107 3.96 45.66 39.61
CA LEU A 107 4.34 46.71 38.67
C LEU A 107 3.62 48.03 38.96
N GLU A 108 2.33 47.98 39.28
CA GLU A 108 1.53 49.15 39.68
C GLU A 108 2.03 49.78 40.99
N ARG A 109 2.50 48.97 41.94
CA ARG A 109 3.09 49.46 43.20
C ARG A 109 4.47 50.08 42.97
N SER A 110 5.31 49.44 42.16
CA SER A 110 6.66 49.94 41.84
C SER A 110 6.67 51.18 40.94
N GLY A 111 5.57 51.49 40.25
CA GLY A 111 5.39 52.73 39.49
C GLY A 111 4.80 53.90 40.29
N ASN A 112 4.40 53.67 41.54
CA ASN A 112 3.80 54.66 42.45
C ASN A 112 4.72 55.08 43.61
N ASP A 113 5.96 54.59 43.62
CA ASP A 113 7.09 55.07 44.44
C ASP A 113 8.03 55.94 43.59
#